data_AF-A0A2V2XLQ6-F1
#
_entry.id   AF-A0A2V2XLQ6-F1
#
_cell.length_a   1.000
_cell.length_b   1.000
_cell.length_c   1.000
_cell.angle_alpha   90.00
_cell.angle_beta   90.00
_cell.angle_gamma   90.00
#
_symmetry.space_group_name_H-M   'P 1'
#
loop_
_entity.id
_entity.type
_entity.pdbx_description
1 polymer ?
#
loop_
_entity_poly.entity_id
_entity_poly.type
_entity_poly.pdbx_seq_one_letter_code
_entity_poly.pdbx_strand_id
1 'polypeptide(L)'
;MNGGNCNGTTPFLFKGHVSHPLCTFGSRPHPLPMFVGTKMFGTTLFARGLKEAIMPFMTQTAASTTLPLLILVGAGTGIAPLVCAVHELVRYRQGGVGCKTQIPNCWVVYGARNFAELVYHRKLQEALELNAISRYDVSISRSSSEGYLKYVTDVLDAHSEELRGALLERGARLFACGPAALLKSLRLRLANNILRSNDDDESVREQRVLLLEKRGQLMFDVWSAVNIFE
;
A
#
# COMPACT_ATOMS: atom_id res chain seq x y z
N MET A 1 -15.39 54.19 -20.85
CA MET A 1 -15.35 53.01 -21.71
C MET A 1 -13.94 52.44 -21.67
N ASN A 2 -13.83 51.21 -21.13
CA ASN A 2 -12.79 50.17 -21.25
C ASN A 2 -11.31 50.61 -21.24
N GLY A 3 -10.49 50.23 -20.25
CA GLY A 3 -10.21 48.85 -19.78
C GLY A 3 -8.95 48.36 -20.52
N GLY A 4 -7.88 47.81 -19.95
CA GLY A 4 -7.55 47.28 -18.63
C GLY A 4 -6.19 46.58 -18.85
N ASN A 5 -5.14 46.99 -18.13
CA ASN A 5 -3.78 46.54 -18.38
C ASN A 5 -3.51 45.18 -17.70
N CYS A 6 -2.89 44.29 -18.45
CA CYS A 6 -2.65 42.89 -18.15
C CYS A 6 -1.53 42.73 -17.13
N ASN A 7 -1.76 42.01 -16.04
CA ASN A 7 -0.70 41.30 -15.29
C ASN A 7 -1.34 40.23 -14.39
N GLY A 8 -1.64 39.08 -14.99
CA GLY A 8 -1.98 37.86 -14.28
C GLY A 8 -0.91 36.82 -14.56
N THR A 9 -0.02 36.61 -13.60
CA THR A 9 0.86 35.43 -13.52
C THR A 9 0.01 34.16 -13.58
N THR A 10 0.09 33.43 -14.68
CA THR A 10 -0.53 32.12 -14.82
C THR A 10 0.28 31.09 -14.03
N PRO A 11 -0.35 30.27 -13.16
CA PRO A 11 0.36 29.22 -12.45
C PRO A 11 0.74 28.12 -13.43
N PHE A 12 1.98 27.63 -13.32
CA PHE A 12 2.50 26.52 -14.10
C PHE A 12 1.60 25.28 -13.97
N LEU A 13 0.85 24.99 -15.03
CA LEU A 13 0.00 23.81 -15.14
C LEU A 13 0.90 22.61 -15.47
N PHE A 14 1.02 21.69 -14.53
CA PHE A 14 1.78 20.44 -14.63
C PHE A 14 1.30 19.57 -15.81
N LYS A 15 2.14 19.40 -16.85
CA LYS A 15 1.92 18.45 -17.96
C LYS A 15 2.56 17.10 -17.64
N GLY A 16 2.01 16.37 -16.67
CA GLY A 16 2.46 15.02 -16.37
C GLY A 16 1.69 13.97 -17.16
N HIS A 17 2.09 13.70 -18.41
CA HIS A 17 1.68 12.47 -19.09
C HIS A 17 2.47 11.29 -18.50
N VAL A 18 1.82 10.49 -17.66
CA VAL A 18 2.22 9.09 -17.45
C VAL A 18 1.58 8.25 -18.55
N SER A 19 2.25 8.13 -19.68
CA SER A 19 1.95 7.07 -20.64
C SER A 19 3.24 6.62 -21.31
N HIS A 20 3.51 5.33 -21.14
CA HIS A 20 4.43 4.55 -21.95
C HIS A 20 4.25 4.89 -23.45
N PRO A 21 5.32 4.78 -24.28
CA PRO A 21 5.32 5.17 -25.69
C PRO A 21 4.42 4.33 -26.63
N LEU A 22 3.54 3.48 -26.10
CA LEU A 22 2.59 2.68 -26.90
C LEU A 22 1.21 3.36 -27.09
N CYS A 23 1.00 4.58 -26.60
CA CYS A 23 -0.24 5.32 -26.78
C CYS A 23 -0.03 6.63 -27.55
N THR A 24 0.47 6.56 -28.79
CA THR A 24 0.17 7.58 -29.80
C THR A 24 -1.23 7.31 -30.36
N PHE A 25 -2.26 7.55 -29.55
CA PHE A 25 -3.64 7.60 -30.04
C PHE A 25 -3.83 9.01 -30.62
N GLY A 26 -3.89 9.11 -31.95
CA GLY A 26 -4.25 10.36 -32.63
C GLY A 26 -5.61 10.83 -32.10
N SER A 27 -5.63 11.98 -31.43
CA SER A 27 -6.82 12.52 -30.81
C SER A 27 -7.85 12.92 -31.88
N ARG A 28 -8.83 12.05 -32.13
CA ARG A 28 -10.13 12.52 -32.63
C ARG A 28 -10.88 13.11 -31.43
N PRO A 29 -11.46 14.32 -31.53
CA PRO A 29 -12.23 14.89 -30.44
C PRO A 29 -13.48 14.02 -30.23
N HIS A 30 -13.45 13.15 -29.22
CA HIS A 30 -14.64 12.44 -28.78
C HIS A 30 -15.43 13.32 -27.81
N PRO A 31 -16.77 13.37 -27.93
CA PRO A 31 -17.64 14.22 -27.10
C PRO A 31 -17.83 13.69 -25.68
N LEU A 32 -17.19 12.57 -25.33
CA LEU A 32 -17.27 12.01 -23.98
C LEU A 32 -16.25 12.73 -23.08
N PRO A 33 -16.68 13.36 -21.97
CA PRO A 33 -15.75 13.95 -21.02
C PRO A 33 -14.86 12.85 -20.46
N MET A 34 -13.57 12.90 -20.77
CA MET A 34 -12.57 12.02 -20.17
C MET A 34 -12.43 12.41 -18.70
N PHE A 35 -12.84 11.52 -17.80
CA PHE A 35 -12.62 11.69 -16.37
C PHE A 35 -11.13 11.54 -16.07
N VAL A 36 -10.38 12.64 -16.14
CA VAL A 36 -8.98 12.70 -15.72
C VAL A 36 -8.95 13.05 -14.24
N GLY A 37 -8.86 12.04 -13.38
CA GLY A 37 -8.63 12.26 -11.95
C GLY A 37 -7.24 12.85 -11.71
N THR A 38 -7.14 14.05 -11.15
CA THR A 38 -5.87 14.69 -10.77
C THR A 38 -5.34 14.23 -9.40
N LYS A 39 -6.08 13.39 -8.68
CA LYS A 39 -5.70 12.88 -7.37
C LYS A 39 -4.80 11.65 -7.54
N MET A 40 -3.60 11.69 -6.97
CA MET A 40 -2.61 10.60 -7.04
C MET A 40 -3.09 9.29 -6.39
N PHE A 41 -3.96 9.41 -5.37
CA PHE A 41 -4.69 8.30 -4.79
C PHE A 41 -6.15 8.37 -5.25
N GLY A 42 -6.74 7.21 -5.54
CA GLY A 42 -8.17 7.10 -5.82
C GLY A 42 -9.04 7.68 -4.69
N THR A 43 -10.33 7.86 -4.95
CA THR A 43 -11.26 8.44 -3.95
C THR A 43 -11.80 7.42 -2.95
N THR A 44 -11.47 6.14 -3.12
CA THR A 44 -11.85 5.01 -2.25
C THR A 44 -11.35 5.19 -0.81
N LEU A 45 -12.05 4.61 0.16
CA LEU A 45 -11.62 4.60 1.57
C LEU A 45 -10.20 4.03 1.73
N PHE A 46 -9.90 2.93 1.05
CA PHE A 46 -8.58 2.30 1.06
C PHE A 46 -7.47 3.27 0.64
N ALA A 47 -7.62 3.91 -0.52
CA ALA A 47 -6.62 4.84 -1.04
C ALA A 47 -6.46 6.10 -0.16
N ARG A 48 -7.53 6.60 0.46
CA ARG A 48 -7.46 7.71 1.43
C ARG A 48 -6.72 7.30 2.69
N GLY A 49 -7.10 6.16 3.28
CA GLY A 49 -6.45 5.63 4.47
C GLY A 49 -4.96 5.34 4.22
N LEU A 50 -4.64 4.80 3.03
CA LEU A 50 -3.26 4.55 2.63
C LEU A 50 -2.50 5.87 2.59
N LYS A 51 -3.00 6.89 1.90
CA LYS A 51 -2.41 8.23 1.85
C LYS A 51 -2.18 8.83 3.23
N GLU A 52 -3.16 8.72 4.13
CA GLU A 52 -3.04 9.19 5.51
C GLU A 52 -1.95 8.44 6.29
N ALA A 53 -1.77 7.14 6.05
CA ALA A 53 -0.75 6.34 6.71
C ALA A 53 0.67 6.70 6.27
N ILE A 54 0.85 7.14 5.01
CA ILE A 54 2.16 7.52 4.48
C ILE A 54 2.55 8.96 4.82
N MET A 55 1.57 9.85 5.00
CA MET A 55 1.80 11.27 5.21
C MET A 55 2.80 11.60 6.34
N PRO A 56 2.77 10.93 7.52
CA PRO A 56 3.73 11.17 8.59
C PRO A 56 5.19 10.90 8.20
N PHE A 57 5.45 9.99 7.26
CA PHE A 57 6.80 9.71 6.78
C PHE A 57 7.32 10.77 5.80
N MET A 58 6.44 11.61 5.25
CA MET A 58 6.75 12.65 4.26
C MET A 58 6.75 14.06 4.87
N THR A 59 6.08 14.26 6.00
CA THR A 59 6.10 15.54 6.72
C THR A 59 7.26 15.55 7.71
N GLN A 60 8.07 16.61 7.68
CA GLN A 60 9.14 16.83 8.66
C GLN A 60 8.52 17.16 10.03
N THR A 61 8.08 16.15 10.77
CA THR A 61 7.59 16.38 12.13
C THR A 61 8.79 16.33 13.07
N ALA A 62 9.20 17.50 13.55
CA ALA A 62 10.34 17.73 14.46
C ALA A 62 10.13 17.17 15.90
N ALA A 63 9.29 16.15 16.08
CA ALA A 63 9.03 15.56 17.38
C ALA A 63 9.64 14.16 17.44
N SER A 64 10.29 13.87 18.57
CA SER A 64 10.91 12.60 18.98
C SER A 64 9.90 11.46 19.15
N THR A 65 9.03 11.25 18.16
CA THR A 65 7.99 10.22 18.18
C THR A 65 8.33 9.16 17.13
N THR A 66 8.63 7.95 17.59
CA THR A 66 8.80 6.78 16.72
C THR A 66 7.55 6.60 15.87
N LEU A 67 7.68 6.71 14.55
CA LEU A 67 6.55 6.55 13.63
C LEU A 67 6.03 5.09 13.70
N PRO A 68 4.70 4.89 13.68
CA PRO A 68 4.11 3.55 13.71
C PRO A 68 4.51 2.75 12.47
N LEU A 69 4.56 1.43 12.60
CA LEU A 69 4.85 0.53 11.48
C LEU A 69 3.70 0.55 10.45
N LEU A 70 4.04 0.74 9.18
CA LEU A 70 3.14 0.58 8.04
C LEU A 70 3.39 -0.77 7.37
N ILE A 71 2.39 -1.64 7.30
CA ILE A 71 2.47 -2.97 6.69
C ILE A 71 1.65 -2.99 5.41
N LEU A 72 2.28 -3.28 4.27
CA LEU A 72 1.67 -3.31 2.95
C LEU A 72 1.69 -4.74 2.42
N VAL A 73 0.53 -5.40 2.35
CA VAL A 73 0.39 -6.81 1.96
C VAL A 73 -0.31 -6.92 0.61
N GLY A 74 0.44 -7.26 -0.44
CA GLY A 74 -0.09 -7.43 -1.79
C GLY A 74 0.09 -8.86 -2.28
N ALA A 75 -0.89 -9.40 -3.00
CA ALA A 75 -0.72 -10.64 -3.74
C ALA A 75 -1.15 -10.49 -5.20
N GLY A 76 -0.31 -10.97 -6.12
CA GLY A 76 -0.50 -10.82 -7.56
C GLY A 76 -0.67 -9.34 -7.94
N THR A 77 -1.78 -9.02 -8.61
CA THR A 77 -2.14 -7.65 -9.00
C THR A 77 -2.55 -6.76 -7.82
N GLY A 78 -2.85 -7.34 -6.65
CA GLY A 78 -3.20 -6.60 -5.43
C GLY A 78 -2.04 -5.75 -4.88
N ILE A 79 -0.81 -5.93 -5.36
CA ILE A 79 0.31 -5.05 -5.00
C ILE A 79 0.13 -3.64 -5.58
N ALA A 80 -0.63 -3.47 -6.67
CA ALA A 80 -0.68 -2.22 -7.44
C ALA A 80 -0.99 -0.95 -6.63
N PRO A 81 -2.06 -0.88 -5.80
CA PRO A 81 -2.33 0.31 -5.00
C PRO A 81 -1.26 0.56 -3.93
N LEU A 82 -0.60 -0.50 -3.45
CA LEU A 82 0.42 -0.43 -2.40
C LEU A 82 1.75 0.12 -2.95
N VAL A 83 2.14 -0.24 -4.17
CA VAL A 83 3.34 0.30 -4.82
C VAL A 83 3.26 1.82 -4.99
N CYS A 84 2.05 2.38 -5.17
CA CYS A 84 1.88 3.83 -5.22
C CYS A 84 2.39 4.51 -3.94
N ALA A 85 2.12 3.93 -2.77
CA ALA A 85 2.65 4.45 -1.50
C ALA A 85 4.18 4.35 -1.44
N VAL A 86 4.75 3.23 -1.89
CA VAL A 86 6.21 3.04 -1.95
C VAL A 86 6.87 4.03 -2.91
N HIS A 87 6.29 4.29 -4.07
CA HIS A 87 6.80 5.28 -5.02
C HIS A 87 6.85 6.68 -4.42
N GLU A 88 5.84 7.08 -3.65
CA GLU A 88 5.84 8.38 -2.98
C GLU A 88 6.94 8.46 -1.90
N LEU A 89 7.17 7.37 -1.15
CA LEU A 89 8.30 7.29 -0.21
C LEU A 89 9.65 7.39 -0.93
N VAL A 90 9.81 6.73 -2.08
CA VAL A 90 11.02 6.81 -2.91
C VAL A 90 11.22 8.24 -3.43
N ARG A 91 10.17 8.87 -3.96
CA ARG A 91 10.22 10.27 -4.44
C ARG A 91 10.64 11.22 -3.34
N TYR A 92 10.08 11.06 -2.15
CA TYR A 92 10.45 11.87 -0.99
C TYR A 92 11.92 11.66 -0.60
N ARG A 93 12.39 10.41 -0.59
CA ARG A 93 13.79 10.05 -0.29
C ARG A 93 14.78 10.65 -1.30
N GLN A 94 14.43 10.65 -2.58
CA GLN A 94 15.26 11.17 -3.67
C GLN A 94 15.21 12.70 -3.77
N GLY A 95 14.07 13.32 -3.46
CA GLY A 95 13.82 14.75 -3.60
C GLY A 95 14.60 15.66 -2.64
N GLY A 96 15.35 15.11 -1.68
CA GLY A 96 16.35 15.85 -0.90
C GLY A 96 15.83 16.88 0.12
N VAL A 97 14.53 17.13 0.18
CA VAL A 97 13.92 18.10 1.12
C VAL A 97 13.58 17.45 2.47
N GLY A 98 13.63 16.12 2.61
CA GLY A 98 13.40 15.40 3.86
C GLY A 98 14.68 15.07 4.61
N CYS A 99 14.60 15.00 5.94
CA CYS A 99 15.68 14.50 6.79
C CYS A 99 16.03 13.06 6.35
N LYS A 100 17.14 12.89 5.61
CA LYS A 100 17.67 11.58 5.17
C LYS A 100 17.96 10.63 6.36
N THR A 101 17.89 11.15 7.58
CA THR A 101 18.34 10.54 8.81
C THR A 101 17.41 9.43 9.32
N GLN A 102 16.12 9.43 8.97
CA GLN A 102 15.20 8.38 9.43
C GLN A 102 14.63 7.57 8.26
N ILE A 103 14.71 6.25 8.37
CA ILE A 103 14.13 5.29 7.43
C ILE A 103 12.65 5.14 7.79
N PRO A 104 11.70 5.31 6.86
CA PRO A 104 10.30 5.01 7.12
C PRO A 104 10.13 3.57 7.60
N ASN A 105 9.44 3.38 8.72
CA ASN A 105 9.12 2.06 9.22
C ASN A 105 7.97 1.47 8.39
N CYS A 106 8.32 0.96 7.20
CA CYS A 106 7.40 0.47 6.18
C CYS A 106 7.85 -0.92 5.73
N TRP A 107 6.99 -1.91 5.98
CA TRP A 107 7.19 -3.30 5.61
C TRP A 107 6.26 -3.68 4.45
N VAL A 108 6.85 -4.15 3.34
CA VAL A 108 6.12 -4.65 2.19
C VAL A 108 6.19 -6.18 2.13
N VAL A 109 5.05 -6.84 1.99
CA VAL A 109 4.95 -8.28 1.77
C VAL A 109 4.28 -8.52 0.42
N TYR A 110 4.98 -9.16 -0.52
CA TYR A 110 4.48 -9.40 -1.88
C TYR A 110 4.44 -10.90 -2.23
N GLY A 111 3.25 -11.41 -2.53
CA GLY A 111 3.04 -12.80 -2.93
C GLY A 111 2.74 -12.98 -4.42
N ALA A 112 3.29 -14.04 -5.01
CA ALA A 112 2.94 -14.48 -6.36
C ALA A 112 3.03 -16.01 -6.50
N ARG A 113 2.71 -16.54 -7.69
CA ARG A 113 2.89 -17.97 -7.97
C ARG A 113 4.34 -18.33 -8.25
N ASN A 114 5.04 -17.45 -8.94
CA ASN A 114 6.44 -17.60 -9.36
C ASN A 114 7.08 -16.19 -9.44
N PHE A 115 8.41 -16.12 -9.56
CA PHE A 115 9.14 -14.85 -9.64
C PHE A 115 8.76 -13.99 -10.84
N ALA A 116 8.44 -14.60 -11.98
CA ALA A 116 8.08 -13.88 -13.20
C ALA A 116 6.79 -13.05 -13.04
N GLU A 117 5.92 -13.44 -12.12
CA GLU A 117 4.68 -12.71 -11.80
C GLU A 117 4.88 -11.53 -10.83
N LEU A 118 6.07 -11.39 -10.23
CA LEU A 118 6.37 -10.25 -9.35
C LEU A 118 6.77 -9.01 -10.17
N VAL A 119 5.81 -8.41 -10.85
CA VAL A 119 6.02 -7.31 -11.81
C VAL A 119 6.68 -6.05 -11.20
N TYR A 120 6.62 -5.90 -9.87
CA TYR A 120 7.25 -4.80 -9.14
C TYR A 120 8.46 -5.21 -8.28
N HIS A 121 8.93 -6.47 -8.39
CA HIS A 121 10.00 -7.00 -7.52
C HIS A 121 11.24 -6.10 -7.50
N ARG A 122 11.79 -5.82 -8.68
CA ARG A 122 13.00 -5.00 -8.83
C ARG A 122 12.82 -3.60 -8.24
N LYS A 123 11.67 -2.96 -8.47
CA LYS A 123 11.39 -1.62 -7.93
C LYS A 123 11.28 -1.61 -6.40
N LEU A 124 10.74 -2.67 -5.81
CA LEU A 124 10.66 -2.81 -4.35
C LEU A 124 12.03 -3.11 -3.73
N GLN A 125 12.89 -3.87 -4.43
CA GLN A 125 14.30 -4.04 -4.04
C GLN A 125 15.05 -2.71 -4.09
N GLU A 126 14.93 -1.95 -5.19
CA GLU A 126 15.52 -0.61 -5.31
C GLU A 126 15.00 0.33 -4.21
N ALA A 127 13.71 0.26 -3.85
CA ALA A 127 13.16 1.05 -2.74
C ALA A 127 13.76 0.67 -1.37
N LEU A 128 14.03 -0.62 -1.15
CA LEU A 128 14.70 -1.12 0.05
C LEU A 128 16.15 -0.62 0.12
N GLU A 129 16.89 -0.73 -0.98
CA GLU A 129 18.28 -0.25 -1.10
C GLU A 129 18.38 1.27 -0.87
N LEU A 130 17.41 2.03 -1.37
CA LEU A 130 17.31 3.47 -1.15
C LEU A 130 16.88 3.84 0.29
N ASN A 131 16.57 2.86 1.13
CA ASN A 131 15.98 3.05 2.46
C ASN A 131 14.69 3.90 2.43
N ALA A 132 13.88 3.73 1.38
CA ALA A 132 12.54 4.31 1.29
C ALA A 132 11.50 3.44 2.03
N ILE A 133 11.79 2.14 2.16
CA ILE A 133 11.07 1.19 3.00
C ILE A 133 12.08 0.51 3.94
N SER A 134 11.62 0.00 5.08
CA SER A 134 12.49 -0.66 6.06
C SER A 134 12.62 -2.15 5.81
N ARG A 135 11.62 -2.79 5.18
CA ARG A 135 11.58 -4.24 5.02
C ARG A 135 10.79 -4.66 3.79
N TYR A 136 11.27 -5.69 3.09
CA TYR A 136 10.58 -6.31 1.96
C TYR A 136 10.69 -7.84 2.00
N ASP A 137 9.55 -8.52 2.09
CA ASP A 137 9.46 -9.98 2.07
C ASP A 137 8.62 -10.48 0.89
N VAL A 138 9.00 -11.64 0.38
CA VAL A 138 8.37 -12.27 -0.78
C VAL A 138 7.87 -13.66 -0.43
N SER A 139 6.67 -14.00 -0.92
CA SER A 139 6.14 -15.36 -0.88
C SER A 139 5.87 -15.88 -2.29
N ILE A 140 6.19 -17.16 -2.51
CA ILE A 140 6.09 -17.80 -3.83
C ILE A 140 5.34 -19.12 -3.68
N SER A 141 4.08 -19.14 -4.09
CA SER A 141 3.18 -20.27 -3.81
C SER A 141 3.48 -21.55 -4.60
N ARG A 142 4.17 -21.44 -5.75
CA ARG A 142 4.61 -22.59 -6.57
C ARG A 142 6.13 -22.71 -6.63
N SER A 143 6.83 -22.23 -5.60
CA SER A 143 8.27 -22.40 -5.48
C SER A 143 8.60 -23.86 -5.24
N SER A 144 9.60 -24.38 -5.97
CA SER A 144 10.19 -25.68 -5.69
C SER A 144 11.34 -25.60 -4.67
N SER A 145 11.79 -24.38 -4.36
CA SER A 145 12.90 -24.12 -3.44
C SER A 145 12.40 -23.85 -2.01
N GLU A 146 13.05 -24.47 -1.03
CA GLU A 146 12.72 -24.41 0.41
C GLU A 146 12.89 -23.02 1.05
N GLY A 147 13.45 -22.04 0.33
CA GLY A 147 13.77 -20.71 0.86
C GLY A 147 12.61 -19.72 0.93
N TYR A 148 11.44 -20.01 0.33
CA TYR A 148 10.32 -19.07 0.27
C TYR A 148 9.06 -19.63 0.90
N LEU A 149 8.45 -18.82 1.78
CA LEU A 149 7.13 -19.11 2.31
C LEU A 149 6.09 -19.09 1.19
N LYS A 150 5.07 -19.95 1.33
CA LYS A 150 4.13 -20.25 0.25
C LYS A 150 3.15 -19.10 0.01
N TYR A 151 2.63 -18.51 1.08
CA TYR A 151 1.67 -17.41 1.00
C TYR A 151 2.10 -16.22 1.86
N VAL A 152 1.59 -15.03 1.52
CA VAL A 152 1.82 -13.81 2.31
C VAL A 152 1.34 -13.97 3.75
N THR A 153 0.31 -14.80 3.98
CA THR A 153 -0.17 -15.12 5.33
C THR A 153 0.85 -15.88 6.15
N ASP A 154 1.61 -16.79 5.52
CA ASP A 154 2.64 -17.57 6.22
C ASP A 154 3.82 -16.66 6.60
N VAL A 155 4.14 -15.67 5.76
CA VAL A 155 5.11 -14.61 6.09
C VAL A 155 4.66 -13.83 7.32
N LEU A 156 3.39 -13.45 7.40
CA LEU A 156 2.87 -12.71 8.55
C LEU A 156 2.85 -13.59 9.81
N ASP A 157 2.48 -14.86 9.71
CA ASP A 157 2.47 -15.78 10.84
C ASP A 157 3.87 -16.04 11.41
N ALA A 158 4.90 -16.08 10.56
CA ALA A 158 6.29 -16.18 11.01
C ALA A 158 6.74 -14.97 11.86
N HIS A 159 6.02 -13.84 11.78
CA HIS A 159 6.24 -12.61 12.53
C HIS A 159 5.04 -12.25 13.43
N SER A 160 4.25 -13.24 13.85
CA SER A 160 2.99 -13.03 14.57
C SER A 160 3.16 -12.21 15.85
N GLU A 161 4.16 -12.51 16.68
CA GLU A 161 4.43 -11.79 17.93
C GLU A 161 4.81 -10.31 17.69
N GLU A 162 5.67 -10.07 16.69
CA GLU A 162 6.08 -8.72 16.29
C GLU A 162 4.86 -7.92 15.80
N LEU A 163 4.05 -8.53 14.94
CA LEU A 163 2.82 -7.96 14.39
C LEU A 163 1.78 -7.68 15.47
N ARG A 164 1.61 -8.58 16.44
CA ARG A 164 0.68 -8.40 17.55
C ARG A 164 1.02 -7.15 18.34
N GLY A 165 2.27 -7.03 18.79
CA GLY A 165 2.73 -5.83 19.51
C GLY A 165 2.66 -4.57 18.64
N ALA A 166 2.96 -4.69 17.34
CA ALA A 166 2.89 -3.55 16.42
C ALA A 166 1.46 -3.01 16.31
N LEU A 167 0.47 -3.87 16.08
CA LEU A 167 -0.92 -3.51 15.86
C LEU A 167 -1.64 -3.08 17.15
N LEU A 168 -1.40 -3.78 18.26
CA LEU A 168 -2.12 -3.56 19.52
C LEU A 168 -1.50 -2.45 20.38
N GLU A 169 -0.18 -2.31 20.39
CA GLU A 169 0.52 -1.43 21.33
C GLU A 169 1.14 -0.22 20.64
N ARG A 170 1.67 -0.39 19.42
CA ARG A 170 2.45 0.65 18.70
C ARG A 170 1.67 1.37 17.61
N GLY A 171 0.37 1.11 17.48
CA GLY A 171 -0.49 1.82 16.53
C GLY A 171 -0.18 1.53 15.07
N ALA A 172 0.40 0.37 14.75
CA ALA A 172 0.69 -0.01 13.38
C ALA A 172 -0.58 -0.06 12.52
N ARG A 173 -0.39 0.11 11.20
CA ARG A 173 -1.46 0.03 10.21
C ARG A 173 -1.10 -0.99 9.15
N LEU A 174 -2.02 -1.89 8.83
CA LEU A 174 -1.90 -2.93 7.82
C LEU A 174 -2.90 -2.68 6.70
N PHE A 175 -2.37 -2.59 5.49
CA PHE A 175 -3.12 -2.45 4.26
C PHE A 175 -2.92 -3.70 3.42
N ALA A 176 -4.00 -4.42 3.13
CA ALA A 176 -3.95 -5.62 2.32
C ALA A 176 -4.84 -5.51 1.08
N CYS A 177 -4.29 -5.85 -0.08
CA CYS A 177 -5.05 -5.85 -1.32
C CYS A 177 -4.77 -7.13 -2.12
N GLY A 178 -5.83 -7.74 -2.66
CA GLY A 178 -5.72 -9.03 -3.31
C GLY A 178 -7.06 -9.76 -3.51
N PRO A 179 -7.01 -11.03 -3.94
CA PRO A 179 -8.19 -11.82 -4.20
C PRO A 179 -8.97 -12.12 -2.91
N ALA A 180 -10.29 -12.16 -2.99
CA ALA A 180 -11.19 -12.35 -1.86
C ALA A 180 -10.85 -13.57 -0.98
N ALA A 181 -10.49 -14.71 -1.58
CA ALA A 181 -10.14 -15.91 -0.83
C ALA A 181 -8.90 -15.71 0.07
N LEU A 182 -7.88 -15.01 -0.44
CA LEU A 182 -6.67 -14.70 0.31
C LEU A 182 -6.97 -13.74 1.46
N LEU A 183 -7.70 -12.66 1.20
CA LEU A 183 -7.96 -11.64 2.22
C LEU A 183 -8.91 -12.15 3.32
N LYS A 184 -9.85 -13.04 2.98
CA LYS A 184 -10.62 -13.80 3.99
C LYS A 184 -9.72 -14.65 4.86
N SER A 185 -8.78 -15.40 4.26
CA SER A 185 -7.82 -16.21 5.03
C SER A 185 -6.92 -15.35 5.92
N LEU A 186 -6.46 -14.20 5.42
CA LEU A 186 -5.67 -13.24 6.19
C LEU A 186 -6.46 -12.71 7.40
N ARG A 187 -7.72 -12.31 7.21
CA ARG A 187 -8.58 -11.83 8.31
C ARG A 187 -8.77 -12.89 9.40
N LEU A 188 -8.98 -14.16 9.00
CA LEU A 188 -9.10 -15.28 9.93
C LEU A 188 -7.79 -15.56 10.69
N ARG A 189 -6.63 -15.51 10.02
CA ARG A 189 -5.33 -15.68 10.69
C ARG A 189 -5.01 -14.51 11.62
N LEU A 190 -5.39 -13.29 11.25
CA LEU A 190 -5.30 -12.13 12.14
C LEU A 190 -6.13 -12.36 13.41
N ALA A 191 -7.38 -12.79 13.29
CA ALA A 191 -8.24 -13.07 14.44
C ALA A 191 -7.70 -14.21 15.32
N ASN A 192 -7.40 -15.36 14.71
CA ASN A 192 -7.21 -16.62 15.43
C ASN A 192 -5.77 -16.92 15.83
N ASN A 193 -4.79 -16.34 15.14
CA ASN A 193 -3.37 -16.59 15.39
C ASN A 193 -2.67 -15.33 15.91
N ILE A 194 -2.66 -14.26 15.12
CA ILE A 194 -1.80 -13.10 15.37
C ILE A 194 -2.33 -12.22 16.52
N LEU A 195 -3.61 -11.91 16.53
CA LEU A 195 -4.22 -10.99 17.51
C LEU A 195 -4.85 -11.70 18.69
N ARG A 196 -4.70 -13.01 18.80
CA ARG A 196 -5.32 -13.82 19.86
C ARG A 196 -4.58 -13.59 21.20
N SER A 197 -5.36 -13.48 22.27
CA SER A 197 -4.92 -13.63 23.66
C SER A 197 -5.36 -15.00 24.20
N ASN A 198 -4.71 -15.47 25.28
CA ASN A 198 -5.00 -16.78 25.89
C ASN A 198 -6.44 -16.89 26.38
N ASP A 199 -7.02 -15.79 26.87
CA ASP A 199 -8.37 -15.73 27.46
C ASP A 199 -9.46 -15.32 26.45
N ASP A 200 -9.13 -15.19 25.15
CA ASP A 200 -10.10 -14.73 24.16
C ASP A 200 -11.01 -15.86 23.65
N ASP A 201 -12.30 -15.67 23.83
CA ASP A 201 -13.34 -16.38 23.08
C ASP A 201 -13.48 -15.85 21.64
N GLU A 202 -14.14 -16.62 20.77
CA GLU A 202 -14.34 -16.26 19.34
C GLU A 202 -14.93 -14.86 19.15
N SER A 203 -15.95 -14.51 19.94
CA SER A 203 -16.59 -13.19 19.88
C SER A 203 -15.60 -12.05 20.17
N VAL A 204 -14.68 -12.23 21.11
CA VAL A 204 -13.67 -11.22 21.48
C VAL A 204 -12.66 -11.05 20.34
N ARG A 205 -12.24 -12.15 19.72
CA ARG A 205 -11.31 -12.13 18.57
C ARG A 205 -11.90 -11.36 17.39
N GLU A 206 -13.15 -11.65 17.02
CA GLU A 206 -13.82 -10.94 15.93
C GLU A 206 -14.07 -9.47 16.25
N GLN A 207 -14.48 -9.14 17.49
CA GLN A 207 -14.66 -7.75 17.92
C GLN A 207 -13.35 -6.97 17.87
N ARG A 208 -12.22 -7.60 18.21
CA ARG A 208 -10.89 -6.97 18.13
C ARG A 208 -10.52 -6.62 16.69
N VAL A 209 -10.72 -7.54 15.75
CA VAL A 209 -10.48 -7.26 14.32
C VAL A 209 -11.39 -6.13 13.83
N LEU A 210 -12.69 -6.19 14.14
CA LEU A 210 -13.66 -5.15 13.76
C LEU A 210 -13.29 -3.77 14.32
N LEU A 211 -12.78 -3.70 15.55
CA LEU A 211 -12.34 -2.46 16.17
C LEU A 211 -11.13 -1.86 15.44
N LEU A 212 -10.15 -2.69 15.06
CA LEU A 212 -8.99 -2.24 14.28
C LEU A 212 -9.37 -1.81 12.85
N GLU A 213 -10.34 -2.50 12.22
CA GLU A 213 -10.92 -2.11 10.93
C GLU A 213 -11.61 -0.73 11.04
N LYS A 214 -12.44 -0.53 12.07
CA LYS A 214 -13.11 0.76 12.34
C LYS A 214 -12.13 1.90 12.62
N ARG A 215 -10.99 1.62 13.25
CA ARG A 215 -9.91 2.59 13.51
C ARG A 215 -9.06 2.89 12.26
N GLY A 216 -9.29 2.19 11.14
CA GLY A 216 -8.45 2.32 9.95
C GLY A 216 -7.03 1.79 10.13
N GLN A 217 -6.81 0.93 11.13
CA GLN A 217 -5.56 0.21 11.36
C GLN A 217 -5.49 -1.06 10.52
N LEU A 218 -6.62 -1.73 10.26
CA LEU A 218 -6.71 -2.82 9.29
C LEU A 218 -7.56 -2.36 8.12
N MET A 219 -7.02 -2.37 6.91
CA MET A 219 -7.74 -1.98 5.71
C MET A 219 -7.55 -3.02 4.61
N PHE A 220 -8.66 -3.44 4.00
CA PHE A 220 -8.69 -4.46 2.96
C PHE A 220 -9.28 -3.87 1.67
N ASP A 221 -8.64 -4.14 0.54
CA ASP A 221 -9.18 -3.86 -0.79
C ASP A 221 -9.27 -5.16 -1.58
N VAL A 222 -10.49 -5.64 -1.74
CA VAL A 222 -10.80 -6.98 -2.23
C VAL A 222 -11.27 -6.90 -3.66
N TRP A 223 -10.70 -7.74 -4.52
CA TRP A 223 -11.28 -8.06 -5.81
C TRP A 223 -11.61 -9.55 -5.90
N SER A 224 -12.59 -9.89 -6.72
CA SER A 224 -12.99 -11.26 -7.00
C SER A 224 -12.97 -11.49 -8.50
N ALA A 225 -12.56 -12.68 -8.93
CA ALA A 225 -12.91 -13.15 -10.25
C ALA A 225 -14.44 -13.35 -10.26
N VAL A 226 -15.16 -12.42 -10.88
CA VAL A 226 -16.57 -12.63 -11.19
C VAL A 226 -16.58 -13.36 -12.52
N ASN A 227 -17.06 -14.60 -12.57
CA ASN A 227 -17.41 -15.21 -13.85
C ASN A 227 -18.63 -14.43 -14.36
N ILE A 228 -18.40 -13.51 -15.29
CA ILE A 228 -19.46 -12.68 -15.90
C ILE A 228 -20.35 -13.53 -16.82
N PHE A 229 -19.92 -14.75 -17.14
CA PHE A 229 -20.56 -15.66 -18.10
C PHE A 229 -21.04 -16.99 -17.49
N GLU A 230 -21.15 -17.08 -16.16
CA GLU A 230 -21.91 -18.15 -15.49
C GLU A 230 -23.20 -17.59 -14.88
#